data_AF-A0AAD4V9T3-F1
#
_entry.id   AF-A0AAD4V9T3-F1
#
_cell.length_a   1.000
_cell.length_b   1.000
_cell.length_c   1.000
_cell.angle_alpha   90.00
_cell.angle_beta   90.00
_cell.angle_gamma   90.00
#
_symmetry.space_group_name_H-M   'P 1'
#
loop_
_entity.id
_entity.type
_entity.pdbx_description
1 polymer ?
#
loop_
_entity_poly.entity_id
_entity_poly.type
_entity_poly.pdbx_seq_one_letter_code
_entity_poly.pdbx_strand_id
1 'polypeptide(L)' 'MLKLNVDGSHKGSTGCIGADGVIRNSLGEWIGEFAVNLGMGQILDAELWSLFLSSCLIGDLLGAAKPRMICVV' A
#
# COMPACT_ATOMS: atom_id res chain seq x y z
N MET A 1 -16.29 8.10 -5.19
CA MET A 1 -15.31 8.45 -4.13
C MET A 1 -14.57 7.19 -3.74
N LEU A 2 -13.24 7.23 -3.71
CA LEU A 2 -12.40 6.13 -3.26
C LEU A 2 -12.06 6.30 -1.78
N LYS A 3 -12.05 5.20 -1.03
CA LYS A 3 -11.58 5.12 0.35
C LYS A 3 -10.29 4.33 0.37
N LEU A 4 -9.27 4.90 0.99
CA LEU A 4 -7.96 4.27 1.12
C LEU A 4 -7.74 3.86 2.58
N ASN A 5 -7.30 2.62 2.80
CA ASN A 5 -6.81 2.13 4.08
C ASN A 5 -5.39 1.63 3.88
N VAL A 6 -4.46 2.08 4.70
CA VAL A 6 -3.04 1.75 4.58
C VAL A 6 -2.52 1.41 5.95
N ASP A 7 -1.57 0.49 5.99
CA ASP A 7 -0.84 0.17 7.21
C ASP A 7 0.64 -0.09 6.91
N GLY A 8 1.48 0.25 7.88
CA GLY A 8 2.89 -0.08 7.92
C GLY A 8 3.13 -1.05 9.07
N SER A 9 3.81 -2.16 8.81
CA SER A 9 4.16 -3.13 9.85
C SER A 9 5.66 -3.12 10.15
N HIS A 10 6.00 -3.33 11.43
CA HIS A 10 7.39 -3.50 11.88
C HIS A 10 7.47 -4.63 12.90
N LYS A 11 8.33 -5.61 12.63
CA LYS A 11 8.59 -6.75 13.51
C LYS A 11 9.77 -6.46 14.42
N GLY A 12 9.52 -6.04 15.66
CA GLY A 12 10.56 -5.60 16.60
C GLY A 12 11.71 -6.59 16.84
N SER A 13 11.46 -7.91 16.77
CA SER A 13 12.50 -8.92 16.98
C SER A 13 13.49 -9.03 15.82
N THR A 14 13.07 -8.71 14.59
CA THR A 14 13.90 -8.85 13.40
C THR A 14 14.23 -7.52 12.76
N GLY A 15 13.50 -6.43 13.05
CA GLY A 15 13.59 -5.15 12.35
C GLY A 15 12.95 -5.18 10.95
N CYS A 16 12.25 -6.27 10.60
CA CYS A 16 11.61 -6.38 9.29
C CYS A 16 10.40 -5.47 9.20
N ILE A 17 10.23 -4.82 8.05
CA ILE A 17 9.11 -3.95 7.76
C ILE A 17 8.33 -4.40 6.53
N GLY A 18 7.03 -4.13 6.54
CA GLY A 18 6.14 -4.34 5.40
C GLY A 18 5.16 -3.19 5.27
N ALA A 19 4.62 -3.01 4.08
CA ALA A 19 3.58 -2.03 3.82
C ALA A 19 2.43 -2.70 3.07
N ASP A 20 1.20 -2.34 3.43
CA ASP A 20 0.01 -2.83 2.76
C ASP A 20 -1.07 -1.76 2.65
N GLY A 21 -2.02 -1.97 1.75
CA GLY A 21 -3.16 -1.09 1.68
C GLY A 21 -4.24 -1.60 0.74
N VAL A 22 -5.47 -1.15 1.01
CA VAL A 22 -6.69 -1.55 0.32
C VAL A 22 -7.45 -0.30 -0.13
N ILE A 23 -7.90 -0.32 -1.38
CA ILE A 23 -8.76 0.70 -1.98
C ILE A 23 -10.18 0.15 -2.06
N ARG A 24 -11.15 0.95 -1.60
CA ARG A 24 -12.58 0.62 -1.61
C ARG A 24 -13.41 1.71 -2.27
N ASN A 25 -14.57 1.36 -2.82
CA ASN A 25 -15.53 2.35 -3.27
C ASN A 25 -16.34 2.91 -2.08
N SER A 26 -17.29 3.81 -2.36
CA SER A 26 -18.16 4.40 -1.34
C SER A 26 -19.06 3.39 -0.62
N LEU A 27 -19.42 2.29 -1.28
CA LEU A 27 -20.21 1.18 -0.72
C LEU A 27 -19.34 0.23 0.13
N GLY A 28 -18.03 0.44 0.17
CA GLY A 28 -17.08 -0.42 0.87
C GLY A 28 -16.63 -1.63 0.07
N GLU A 29 -17.03 -1.76 -1.20
CA GLU A 29 -16.58 -2.84 -2.07
C GLU A 29 -15.09 -2.68 -2.40
N TRP A 30 -14.38 -3.79 -2.43
CA TRP A 30 -12.95 -3.85 -2.70
C TRP A 30 -12.67 -3.59 -4.19
N ILE A 31 -11.72 -2.70 -4.47
CA ILE A 31 -11.31 -2.32 -5.83
C ILE A 31 -9.90 -2.85 -6.14
N GLY A 32 -9.01 -2.82 -5.15
CA GLY A 32 -7.63 -3.27 -5.30
C GLY A 32 -6.85 -3.18 -3.99
N GLU A 33 -5.73 -3.88 -3.92
CA GLU A 33 -4.83 -3.89 -2.77
C GLU A 33 -3.37 -4.04 -3.19
N PHE A 34 -2.47 -3.87 -2.22
CA PHE A 34 -1.08 -4.28 -2.31
C PHE A 34 -0.60 -4.77 -0.94
N ALA A 35 0.41 -5.64 -0.95
CA ALA A 35 1.19 -5.99 0.22
C ALA A 35 2.65 -6.20 -0.22
N VAL A 36 3.59 -5.57 0.47
CA VAL A 36 5.01 -5.62 0.10
C VAL A 36 5.89 -5.78 1.33
N ASN A 37 6.91 -6.65 1.21
CA ASN A 37 8.02 -6.72 2.16
C ASN A 37 9.07 -5.66 1.77
N LEU A 38 9.34 -4.73 2.68
CA LEU A 38 10.28 -3.62 2.46
C LEU A 38 11.69 -3.92 3.01
N GLY A 39 11.92 -5.13 3.51
CA GLY A 39 13.18 -5.53 4.12
C GLY A 39 13.27 -5.05 5.55
N MET A 40 14.33 -4.33 5.89
CA MET A 40 14.66 -3.89 7.25
C MET A 40 14.53 -2.36 7.35
N GLY A 41 13.93 -1.85 8.42
CA GLY A 41 13.72 -0.41 8.57
C GLY A 41 12.99 -0.03 9.84
N GLN A 42 12.56 1.22 9.92
CA GLN A 42 11.77 1.72 11.04
C GLN A 42 10.27 1.68 10.73
N ILE A 43 9.45 1.67 11.78
CA ILE A 43 7.98 1.73 11.62
C ILE A 43 7.53 2.94 10.80
N LEU A 44 8.19 4.09 10.97
CA LEU A 44 7.88 5.30 10.19
C LEU A 44 8.16 5.12 8.70
N ASP A 45 9.18 4.35 8.32
CA ASP A 45 9.46 4.03 6.92
C ASP A 45 8.31 3.18 6.36
N ALA A 46 7.87 2.16 7.10
CA ALA A 46 6.78 1.28 6.71
C ALA A 46 5.49 2.06 6.42
N GLU A 47 5.09 2.95 7.35
CA GLU A 47 3.90 3.79 7.23
C GLU A 47 3.98 4.74 6.03
N LEU A 48 5.14 5.38 5.83
CA LEU A 48 5.34 6.33 4.74
C LEU A 48 5.35 5.63 3.37
N TRP A 49 6.01 4.48 3.27
CA TRP A 49 5.98 3.66 2.06
C TRP A 49 4.57 3.18 1.74
N SER A 50 3.79 2.80 2.74
CA SER A 50 2.40 2.39 2.57
C SER A 50 1.53 3.49 1.94
N LEU A 51 1.66 4.73 2.44
CA LEU A 51 1.01 5.90 1.84
C LEU A 51 1.48 6.18 0.40
N PHE A 52 2.79 6.10 0.15
CA PHE A 52 3.36 6.35 -1.17
C PHE A 52 2.89 5.32 -2.20
N LEU A 53 2.93 4.03 -1.85
CA LEU A 53 2.56 2.95 -2.74
C LEU A 53 1.06 3.00 -3.08
N SER A 54 0.23 3.34 -2.11
CA SER A 54 -1.20 3.56 -2.31
C SER A 54 -1.51 4.67 -3.32
N SER A 55 -0.78 5.77 -3.27
CA SER A 55 -0.91 6.86 -4.25
C SER A 55 -0.58 6.38 -5.66
N CYS A 56 0.45 5.53 -5.80
CA CYS A 56 0.80 4.92 -7.08
C CYS A 56 -0.29 3.97 -7.58
N LEU A 57 -0.83 3.11 -6.71
CA LEU A 57 -1.94 2.20 -7.05
C LEU A 57 -3.19 2.96 -7.49
N ILE A 58 -3.54 4.06 -6.82
CA ILE A 58 -4.64 4.94 -7.25
C ILE A 58 -4.37 5.53 -8.64
N GLY A 59 -3.15 6.00 -8.89
CA GLY A 59 -2.74 6.53 -10.19
C GLY A 59 -2.87 5.50 -11.33
N ASP A 60 -2.47 4.26 -11.04
CA ASP A 60 -2.58 3.13 -11.98
C ASP A 60 -4.06 2.76 -12.22
N LEU A 61 -4.89 2.67 -11.17
CA LEU A 61 -6.33 2.38 -11.29
C LEU A 61 -7.12 3.45 -12.05
N LEU A 62 -6.71 4.71 -11.95
CA LEU A 62 -7.34 5.83 -12.66
C LEU A 62 -6.80 6.01 -14.09
N GLY A 63 -5.80 5.23 -14.51
CA GLY A 63 -5.12 5.41 -15.80
C GLY A 63 -4.34 6.73 -15.91
N ALA A 64 -4.08 7.39 -14.78
CA ALA A 64 -3.37 8.67 -14.71
C ALA A 64 -1.85 8.52 -14.79
N ALA A 65 -1.34 7.31 -14.53
CA ALA A 65 0.06 6.93 -14.66
C ALA A 65 0.20 5.65 -15.53
N LYS A 66 1.34 5.50 -16.21
CA LYS A 66 1.72 4.19 -16.77
C LYS A 66 1.85 3.20 -15.60
N PRO A 67 1.39 1.94 -15.72
CA PRO A 67 1.38 0.99 -14.60
C PRO A 67 2.77 0.89 -13.97
N ARG A 68 2.89 1.27 -12.70
CA ARG A 68 4.16 1.21 -11.95
C ARG A 68 4.18 0.11 -10.91
N MET A 69 3.01 -0.45 -10.59
CA MET A 69 2.88 -1.44 -9.54
C MET A 69 2.05 -2.63 -10.00
N ILE A 70 2.69 -3.78 -10.17
CA ILE A 70 2.02 -5.08 -10.15
C ILE A 70 2.58 -5.84 -8.95
N CYS A 71 1.78 -5.89 -7.88
CA CYS A 71 1.82 -6.99 -6.95
C CYS A 71 0.37 -7.27 -6.54
N VAL A 72 -0.28 -8.08 -7.38
CA VAL A 72 -1.49 -8.82 -7.02
C VAL A 72 -0.97 -10.00 -6.20
N VAL A 73 -1.41 -10.11 -4.94
CA VAL A 73 -1.20 -11.31 -4.14
C VAL A 73 -1.94 -12.50 -4.76
#